data_AF-A0A6C1P6F2-F1
#
_entry.id   AF-A0A6C1P6F2-F1
#
_cell.length_a   1.000
_cell.length_b   1.000
_cell.length_c   1.000
_cell.angle_alpha   90.00
_cell.angle_beta   90.00
_cell.angle_gamma   90.00
#
_symmetry.space_group_name_H-M   'P 1'
#
loop_
_entity.id
_entity.type
_entity.pdbx_description
1 polymer ?
#
loop_
_entity_poly.entity_id
_entity_poly.type
_entity_poly.pdbx_seq_one_letter_code
_entity_poly.pdbx_strand_id
1 'polypeptide(L)'
;MIPDMKYIQPLVIAALFTVVLLPACTADAQNEPAVPSLPTGVMDRFAEMDVAVSGGQVPVIYTPGFEQRAFQVRDELKEASRFFESRLQVQHVYNVAILDEAHWGNVTPVPYGFPHPSADLTVVFLPAHTDVPATQEYVNRYQDATPEVIRGISASGYEFTGAAEKMIDIIGFHELGHLYSYAAGIRMHSNWFSEFMANYFTCYYLQVEKPELAAIWENMAELVVAGQRPAYTSIPDFEQIYVGVGISNYTWYQSMFILKAASVVRERGIGFIHDVINAFPAGSDEPGLTISEQTARLEAIHPGFASWLATF
;
A
#
# COMPACT_ATOMS: atom_id res chain seq x y z
N MET A 1 4.07 -2.38 39.10
CA MET A 1 2.60 -2.38 39.28
C MET A 1 2.04 -1.82 37.98
N ILE A 2 1.80 -2.72 37.01
CA ILE A 2 1.45 -2.40 35.61
C ILE A 2 -0.03 -2.78 35.48
N PRO A 3 -0.92 -1.89 35.02
CA PRO A 3 -2.33 -2.24 34.91
C PRO A 3 -2.60 -3.09 33.65
N ASP A 4 -3.43 -4.10 33.86
CA ASP A 4 -3.97 -5.05 32.88
C ASP A 4 -4.51 -4.38 31.61
N MET A 5 -3.90 -4.69 30.46
CA MET A 5 -4.55 -4.55 29.15
C MET A 5 -5.43 -5.78 28.90
N LYS A 6 -6.75 -5.58 28.99
CA LYS A 6 -7.74 -6.58 28.63
C LYS A 6 -7.74 -6.79 27.10
N TYR A 7 -7.65 -8.06 26.73
CA TYR A 7 -7.84 -8.62 25.40
C TYR A 7 -9.08 -8.04 24.69
N ILE A 8 -8.87 -7.39 23.55
CA ILE A 8 -9.92 -7.12 22.55
C ILE A 8 -9.86 -8.29 21.56
N GLN A 9 -10.98 -9.01 21.42
CA GLN A 9 -11.11 -10.09 20.44
C GLN A 9 -11.17 -9.53 19.00
N PRO A 10 -10.64 -10.26 18.00
CA PRO A 10 -10.70 -9.81 16.62
C PRO A 10 -12.12 -9.97 16.07
N LEU A 11 -12.72 -8.85 15.66
CA LEU A 11 -13.97 -8.84 14.90
C LEU A 11 -13.67 -9.26 13.45
N VAL A 12 -14.28 -10.35 13.04
CA VAL A 12 -14.29 -10.89 11.68
C VAL A 12 -14.98 -9.90 10.75
N ILE A 13 -14.25 -9.35 9.77
CA ILE A 13 -14.82 -8.60 8.65
C ILE A 13 -15.16 -9.60 7.55
N ALA A 14 -16.42 -10.02 7.51
CA ALA A 14 -17.02 -10.73 6.37
C ALA A 14 -18.21 -9.89 5.89
N ALA A 15 -18.06 -9.22 4.74
CA ALA A 15 -19.14 -8.48 4.10
C ALA A 15 -20.11 -9.46 3.42
N LEU A 16 -21.33 -9.54 3.93
CA LEU A 16 -22.46 -10.30 3.37
C LEU A 16 -23.12 -9.50 2.22
N PHE A 17 -23.17 -10.07 1.02
CA PHE A 17 -24.02 -9.59 -0.07
C PHE A 17 -25.46 -10.09 0.13
N THR A 18 -26.42 -9.18 0.25
CA THR A 18 -27.85 -9.47 0.10
C THR A 18 -28.30 -8.95 -1.26
N VAL A 19 -28.74 -9.85 -2.14
CA VAL A 19 -29.34 -9.53 -3.44
C VAL A 19 -30.78 -9.06 -3.21
N VAL A 20 -31.10 -7.84 -3.61
CA VAL A 20 -32.47 -7.35 -3.72
C VAL A 20 -32.79 -7.13 -5.20
N LEU A 21 -33.73 -7.91 -5.72
CA LEU A 21 -34.33 -7.72 -7.05
C LEU A 21 -35.39 -6.61 -6.96
N LEU A 22 -35.34 -5.64 -7.88
CA LEU A 22 -36.42 -4.67 -8.12
C LEU A 22 -36.86 -4.68 -9.59
N PRO A 23 -38.14 -4.38 -9.87
CA PRO A 23 -38.76 -4.58 -11.17
C PRO A 23 -38.56 -3.40 -12.14
N ALA A 24 -38.61 -3.72 -13.43
CA ALA A 24 -38.52 -2.77 -14.53
C ALA A 24 -39.79 -1.91 -14.68
N CYS A 25 -39.61 -0.59 -14.91
CA CYS A 25 -40.62 0.25 -15.54
C CYS A 25 -39.99 1.43 -16.32
N THR A 26 -40.22 1.37 -17.63
CA THR A 26 -40.49 2.43 -18.64
C THR A 26 -39.87 3.83 -18.54
N ALA A 27 -39.23 4.22 -19.65
CA ALA A 27 -38.69 5.53 -19.97
C ALA A 27 -39.76 6.58 -20.34
N ASP A 28 -39.50 7.86 -20.03
CA ASP A 28 -39.51 8.91 -21.06
C ASP A 28 -38.76 10.19 -20.61
N ALA A 29 -38.44 11.01 -21.62
CA ALA A 29 -37.29 11.90 -21.74
C ALA A 29 -37.31 13.27 -21.02
N GLN A 30 -36.11 13.88 -21.03
CA GLN A 30 -35.75 15.31 -20.92
C GLN A 30 -35.48 15.89 -19.51
N ASN A 31 -34.20 15.85 -19.13
CA ASN A 31 -33.48 16.92 -18.42
C ASN A 31 -31.96 16.66 -18.53
N GLU A 32 -31.15 17.73 -18.56
CA GLU A 32 -29.68 17.72 -18.68
C GLU A 32 -29.03 16.61 -17.83
N PRO A 33 -27.92 15.97 -18.25
CA PRO A 33 -27.27 14.98 -17.42
C PRO A 33 -26.68 15.69 -16.19
N ALA A 34 -27.43 15.64 -15.10
CA ALA A 34 -26.90 15.78 -13.77
C ALA A 34 -25.67 14.88 -13.68
N VAL A 35 -24.55 15.47 -13.21
CA VAL A 35 -23.39 14.69 -12.79
C VAL A 35 -23.92 13.58 -11.87
N PRO A 36 -23.70 12.30 -12.18
CA PRO A 36 -24.25 11.21 -11.40
C PRO A 36 -23.89 11.41 -9.93
N SER A 37 -24.90 11.47 -9.06
CA SER A 37 -24.70 11.47 -7.62
C SER A 37 -23.84 10.28 -7.25
N LEU A 38 -22.68 10.54 -6.62
CA LEU A 38 -21.73 9.50 -6.24
C LEU A 38 -22.39 8.55 -5.23
N PRO A 39 -22.14 7.23 -5.31
CA PRO A 39 -22.66 6.25 -4.36
C PRO A 39 -22.13 6.49 -2.95
N THR A 40 -22.89 6.07 -1.93
CA THR A 40 -22.49 6.10 -0.51
C THR A 40 -21.12 5.45 -0.28
N GLY A 41 -20.09 6.29 -0.20
CA GLY A 41 -18.68 5.92 -0.17
C GLY A 41 -17.91 6.72 0.87
N VAL A 42 -16.63 6.41 1.05
CA VAL A 42 -15.72 7.12 1.98
C VAL A 42 -15.76 8.65 1.80
N MET A 43 -16.03 9.11 0.56
CA MET A 43 -16.17 10.51 0.20
C MET A 43 -17.35 11.22 0.89
N ASP A 44 -18.45 10.52 1.18
CA ASP A 44 -19.59 11.11 1.88
C ASP A 44 -19.25 11.45 3.32
N ARG A 45 -18.38 10.65 3.96
CA ARG A 45 -17.93 10.92 5.33
C ARG A 45 -17.13 12.23 5.39
N PHE A 46 -16.32 12.52 4.37
CA PHE A 46 -15.59 13.78 4.30
C PHE A 46 -16.49 15.00 4.14
N ALA A 47 -17.66 14.86 3.51
CA ALA A 47 -18.59 15.98 3.30
C ALA A 47 -19.16 16.54 4.62
N GLU A 48 -19.19 15.72 5.67
CA GLU A 48 -19.71 16.09 7.00
C GLU A 48 -18.60 16.52 7.97
N MET A 49 -17.34 16.47 7.55
CA MET A 49 -16.17 16.73 8.40
C MET A 49 -15.60 18.13 8.18
N ASP A 50 -14.95 18.66 9.21
CA ASP A 50 -14.18 19.91 9.12
C ASP A 50 -12.79 19.67 8.49
N VAL A 51 -12.80 19.19 7.24
CA VAL A 51 -11.60 18.95 6.43
C VAL A 51 -11.53 19.94 5.28
N ALA A 52 -10.32 20.33 4.92
CA ALA A 52 -10.07 21.12 3.73
C ALA A 52 -9.93 20.22 2.50
N VAL A 53 -10.37 20.70 1.34
CA VAL A 53 -10.23 20.01 0.06
C VAL A 53 -9.55 20.93 -0.94
N SER A 54 -8.54 20.41 -1.62
CA SER A 54 -7.86 21.09 -2.72
C SER A 54 -7.92 20.20 -3.96
N GLY A 55 -8.49 20.73 -5.04
CA GLY A 55 -8.57 20.04 -6.32
C GLY A 55 -7.22 19.90 -7.03
N GLY A 56 -7.24 19.28 -8.22
CA GLY A 56 -6.06 19.05 -9.05
C GLY A 56 -6.17 17.73 -9.81
N GLN A 57 -5.09 17.31 -10.47
CA GLN A 57 -5.01 15.99 -11.09
C GLN A 57 -5.16 14.87 -10.05
N VAL A 58 -4.56 15.09 -8.87
CA VAL A 58 -4.75 14.27 -7.67
C VAL A 58 -5.36 15.20 -6.61
N PRO A 59 -6.67 15.16 -6.38
CA PRO A 59 -7.29 15.93 -5.31
C PRO A 59 -6.74 15.50 -3.95
N VAL A 60 -6.62 16.46 -3.02
CA VAL A 60 -6.17 16.21 -1.66
C VAL A 60 -7.18 16.72 -0.64
N ILE A 61 -7.51 15.86 0.31
CA ILE A 61 -8.38 16.11 1.46
C ILE A 61 -7.46 16.13 2.67
N TYR A 62 -7.55 17.14 3.53
CA TYR A 62 -6.61 17.25 4.64
C TYR A 62 -7.18 17.96 5.86
N THR A 63 -6.65 17.60 7.02
CA THR A 63 -6.94 18.31 8.28
C THR A 63 -6.41 19.75 8.21
N PRO A 64 -7.20 20.79 8.54
CA PRO A 64 -6.75 22.18 8.55
C PRO A 64 -5.45 22.37 9.37
N GLY A 65 -4.50 23.16 8.83
CA GLY A 65 -3.17 23.35 9.43
C GLY A 65 -2.08 22.41 8.92
N PHE A 66 -2.42 21.43 8.08
CA PHE A 66 -1.47 20.52 7.42
C PHE A 66 -1.32 20.77 5.92
N GLU A 67 -1.60 21.98 5.44
CA GLU A 67 -1.57 22.35 4.02
C GLU A 67 -0.23 22.01 3.36
N GLN A 68 0.87 22.35 4.02
CA GLN A 68 2.22 22.13 3.49
C GLN A 68 2.48 20.63 3.28
N ARG A 69 2.17 19.81 4.28
CA ARG A 69 2.29 18.35 4.22
C ARG A 69 1.39 17.78 3.12
N ALA A 70 0.15 18.26 3.07
CA ALA A 70 -0.83 17.80 2.10
C ALA A 70 -0.39 18.04 0.65
N PHE A 71 0.12 19.24 0.36
CA PHE A 71 0.58 19.59 -0.97
C PHE A 71 1.88 18.89 -1.34
N GLN A 72 2.81 18.72 -0.39
CA GLN A 72 4.02 17.94 -0.62
C GLN A 72 3.68 16.50 -1.02
N VAL A 73 2.89 15.79 -0.21
CA VAL A 73 2.53 14.39 -0.49
C VAL A 73 1.75 14.28 -1.79
N ARG A 74 0.78 15.17 -2.04
CA ARG A 74 0.05 15.22 -3.31
C ARG A 74 1.00 15.35 -4.49
N ASP A 75 1.98 16.24 -4.43
CA ASP A 75 2.88 16.48 -5.55
C ASP A 75 3.82 15.29 -5.78
N GLU A 76 4.32 14.64 -4.73
CA GLU A 76 5.10 13.39 -4.81
C GLU A 76 4.27 12.25 -5.45
N LEU A 77 3.03 12.03 -5.01
CA LEU A 77 2.15 10.98 -5.54
C LEU A 77 1.67 11.28 -6.97
N LYS A 78 1.52 12.55 -7.33
CA LYS A 78 1.21 12.99 -8.69
C LYS A 78 2.36 12.70 -9.67
N GLU A 79 3.61 12.85 -9.24
CA GLU A 79 4.78 12.46 -10.04
C GLU A 79 4.80 10.94 -10.30
N ALA A 80 4.62 10.14 -9.24
CA ALA A 80 4.54 8.68 -9.34
C ALA A 80 3.37 8.21 -10.22
N SER A 81 2.20 8.86 -10.11
CA SER A 81 1.04 8.57 -10.96
C SER A 81 1.35 8.74 -12.44
N ARG A 82 1.93 9.89 -12.83
CA ARG A 82 2.33 10.14 -14.24
C ARG A 82 3.35 9.12 -14.73
N PHE A 83 4.27 8.71 -13.86
CA PHE A 83 5.25 7.68 -14.18
C PHE A 83 4.58 6.36 -14.56
N PHE A 84 3.60 5.89 -13.77
CA PHE A 84 2.89 4.65 -14.06
C PHE A 84 1.94 4.77 -15.24
N GLU A 85 1.13 5.84 -15.30
CA GLU A 85 0.17 6.08 -16.39
C GLU A 85 0.86 6.08 -17.76
N SER A 86 2.00 6.74 -17.88
CA SER A 86 2.76 6.81 -19.14
C SER A 86 3.38 5.46 -19.54
N ARG A 87 3.79 4.63 -18.59
CA ARG A 87 4.46 3.35 -18.88
C ARG A 87 3.47 2.21 -19.12
N LEU A 88 2.35 2.22 -18.40
CA LEU A 88 1.33 1.18 -18.46
C LEU A 88 0.19 1.53 -19.43
N GLN A 89 0.11 2.78 -19.89
CA GLN A 89 -0.96 3.28 -20.76
C GLN A 89 -2.35 3.10 -20.11
N VAL A 90 -2.42 3.31 -18.80
CA VAL A 90 -3.65 3.27 -18.00
C VAL A 90 -3.85 4.60 -17.27
N GLN A 91 -5.04 4.81 -16.73
CA GLN A 91 -5.36 5.95 -15.85
C GLN A 91 -6.10 5.44 -14.63
N HIS A 92 -5.86 6.07 -13.48
CA HIS A 92 -6.60 5.79 -12.26
C HIS A 92 -6.91 7.10 -11.53
N VAL A 93 -8.17 7.30 -11.14
CA VAL A 93 -8.61 8.50 -10.45
C VAL A 93 -8.74 8.18 -8.96
N TYR A 94 -8.07 8.95 -8.13
CA TYR A 94 -8.07 8.78 -6.69
C TYR A 94 -7.86 10.12 -5.98
N ASN A 95 -8.21 10.16 -4.70
CA ASN A 95 -7.96 11.27 -3.80
C ASN A 95 -6.86 10.86 -2.80
N VAL A 96 -6.13 11.83 -2.27
CA VAL A 96 -5.22 11.60 -1.14
C VAL A 96 -5.83 12.24 0.10
N ALA A 97 -5.92 11.49 1.19
CA ALA A 97 -6.40 11.99 2.48
C ALA A 97 -5.23 12.09 3.46
N ILE A 98 -4.91 13.31 3.89
CA ILE A 98 -3.83 13.64 4.84
C ILE A 98 -4.45 14.10 6.15
N LEU A 99 -4.68 13.16 7.06
CA LEU A 99 -5.53 13.36 8.23
C LEU A 99 -4.73 13.25 9.52
N ASP A 100 -5.09 14.04 10.53
CA ASP A 100 -4.68 13.77 11.91
C ASP A 100 -5.45 12.59 12.50
N GLU A 101 -5.09 12.17 13.72
CA GLU A 101 -5.71 11.02 14.38
C GLU A 101 -7.23 11.19 14.58
N ALA A 102 -7.68 12.41 14.88
CA ALA A 102 -9.09 12.69 15.14
C ALA A 102 -9.94 12.53 13.87
N HIS A 103 -9.52 13.10 12.74
CA HIS A 103 -10.24 12.94 11.47
C HIS A 103 -10.11 11.52 10.92
N TRP A 104 -8.94 10.91 11.06
CA TRP A 104 -8.66 9.55 10.62
C TRP A 104 -9.66 8.54 11.22
N GLY A 105 -9.84 8.57 12.55
CA GLY A 105 -10.75 7.64 13.25
C GLY A 105 -12.23 7.75 12.84
N ASN A 106 -12.63 8.85 12.20
CA ASN A 106 -14.00 9.03 11.72
C ASN A 106 -14.25 8.40 10.34
N VAL A 107 -13.21 8.17 9.55
CA VAL A 107 -13.34 7.75 8.15
C VAL A 107 -12.88 6.33 7.87
N THR A 108 -12.00 5.79 8.71
CA THR A 108 -11.46 4.45 8.54
C THR A 108 -11.29 3.73 9.89
N PRO A 109 -11.54 2.41 9.96
CA PRO A 109 -11.27 1.62 11.15
C PRO A 109 -9.79 1.23 11.31
N VAL A 110 -8.95 1.50 10.29
CA VAL A 110 -7.51 1.22 10.36
C VAL A 110 -6.88 2.13 11.42
N PRO A 111 -5.95 1.66 12.27
CA PRO A 111 -5.30 2.51 13.26
C PRO A 111 -4.56 3.70 12.63
N TYR A 112 -4.53 4.82 13.34
CA TYR A 112 -3.81 6.01 12.88
C TYR A 112 -2.31 5.71 12.69
N GLY A 113 -1.74 6.24 11.61
CA GLY A 113 -0.33 6.01 11.27
C GLY A 113 -0.04 4.82 10.37
N PHE A 114 -1.07 4.13 9.88
CA PHE A 114 -0.95 3.04 8.92
C PHE A 114 -1.56 3.47 7.58
N PRO A 115 -0.75 3.97 6.63
CA PRO A 115 -1.24 4.25 5.29
C PRO A 115 -1.91 3.02 4.68
N HIS A 116 -2.98 3.27 3.91
CA HIS A 116 -3.75 2.24 3.22
C HIS A 116 -4.64 2.89 2.16
N PRO A 117 -5.14 2.13 1.17
CA PRO A 117 -6.17 2.62 0.28
C PRO A 117 -7.56 2.33 0.85
N SER A 118 -8.57 3.09 0.44
CA SER A 118 -9.96 2.70 0.64
C SER A 118 -10.26 1.40 -0.11
N ALA A 119 -11.26 0.64 0.36
CA ALA A 119 -11.61 -0.65 -0.25
C ALA A 119 -12.00 -0.56 -1.73
N ASP A 120 -12.51 0.60 -2.17
CA ASP A 120 -12.84 0.89 -3.56
C ASP A 120 -11.68 1.53 -4.36
N LEU A 121 -10.51 1.69 -3.73
CA LEU A 121 -9.29 2.27 -4.31
C LEU A 121 -9.46 3.72 -4.79
N THR A 122 -10.41 4.47 -4.22
CA THR A 122 -10.69 5.87 -4.57
C THR A 122 -10.01 6.88 -3.65
N VAL A 123 -9.49 6.46 -2.49
CA VAL A 123 -8.79 7.30 -1.52
C VAL A 123 -7.54 6.59 -1.04
N VAL A 124 -6.40 7.28 -1.01
CA VAL A 124 -5.18 6.84 -0.32
C VAL A 124 -5.03 7.64 0.95
N PHE A 125 -5.01 6.96 2.09
CA PHE A 125 -4.84 7.59 3.41
C PHE A 125 -3.38 7.65 3.79
N LEU A 126 -2.89 8.82 4.19
CA LEU A 126 -1.61 8.98 4.88
C LEU A 126 -1.79 9.87 6.12
N PRO A 127 -0.99 9.65 7.18
CA PRO A 127 -1.09 10.47 8.37
C PRO A 127 -0.56 11.89 8.10
N ALA A 128 -1.18 12.86 8.77
CA ALA A 128 -0.76 14.26 8.77
C ALA A 128 0.61 14.46 9.47
N HIS A 129 0.93 13.58 10.42
CA HIS A 129 2.24 13.51 11.07
C HIS A 129 3.04 12.31 10.56
N THR A 130 4.36 12.45 10.52
CA THR A 130 5.28 11.32 10.26
C THR A 130 5.78 10.67 11.56
N ASP A 131 5.65 11.32 12.71
CA ASP A 131 5.89 10.67 14.02
C ASP A 131 4.64 9.88 14.43
N VAL A 132 4.56 8.64 13.96
CA VAL A 132 3.42 7.74 14.14
C VAL A 132 3.91 6.34 14.56
N PRO A 133 3.04 5.45 15.06
CA PRO A 133 3.45 4.12 15.52
C PRO A 133 4.28 3.33 14.49
N ALA A 134 3.96 3.45 13.20
CA ALA A 134 4.74 2.82 12.12
C ALA A 134 6.18 3.37 12.03
N THR A 135 6.40 4.67 12.24
CA THR A 135 7.75 5.26 12.30
C THR A 135 8.52 4.78 13.51
N GLN A 136 7.84 4.72 14.67
CA GLN A 136 8.47 4.27 15.91
C GLN A 136 8.95 2.82 15.81
N GLU A 137 8.30 1.98 15.00
CA GLU A 137 8.72 0.61 14.72
C GLU A 137 10.11 0.53 14.05
N TYR A 138 10.41 1.46 13.14
CA TYR A 138 11.74 1.58 12.54
C TYR A 138 12.74 2.22 13.50
N VAL A 139 12.35 3.29 14.20
CA VAL A 139 13.22 3.97 15.18
C VAL A 139 13.69 3.00 16.28
N ASN A 140 12.78 2.17 16.79
CA ASN A 140 13.10 1.16 17.82
C ASN A 140 14.08 0.09 17.34
N ARG A 141 14.18 -0.14 16.03
CA ARG A 141 15.13 -1.09 15.42
C ARG A 141 16.52 -0.52 15.21
N TYR A 142 16.77 0.76 15.50
CA TYR A 142 18.11 1.33 15.37
C TYR A 142 19.18 0.50 16.10
N GLN A 143 18.84 -0.10 17.23
CA GLN A 143 19.73 -0.99 17.99
C GLN A 143 20.16 -2.26 17.25
N ASP A 144 19.38 -2.68 16.24
CA ASP A 144 19.65 -3.85 15.39
C ASP A 144 20.46 -3.47 14.14
N ALA A 145 20.71 -2.17 13.91
CA ALA A 145 21.35 -1.69 12.70
C ALA A 145 22.82 -2.08 12.63
N THR A 146 23.20 -2.74 11.53
CA THR A 146 24.60 -3.00 11.23
C THR A 146 25.29 -1.70 10.76
N PRO A 147 26.63 -1.60 10.87
CA PRO A 147 27.36 -0.48 10.32
C PRO A 147 27.15 -0.30 8.80
N GLU A 148 26.78 -1.35 8.08
CA GLU A 148 26.49 -1.29 6.65
C GLU A 148 25.15 -0.60 6.37
N VAL A 149 24.09 -1.00 7.07
CA VAL A 149 22.77 -0.34 7.00
C VAL A 149 22.88 1.14 7.33
N ILE A 150 23.60 1.50 8.39
CA ILE A 150 23.80 2.92 8.77
C ILE A 150 24.53 3.68 7.66
N ARG A 151 25.59 3.10 7.08
CA ARG A 151 26.30 3.73 5.96
C ARG A 151 25.40 3.87 4.73
N GLY A 152 24.57 2.88 4.42
CA GLY A 152 23.63 2.93 3.30
C GLY A 152 22.60 4.04 3.46
N ILE A 153 22.02 4.16 4.66
CA ILE A 153 21.10 5.26 4.99
C ILE A 153 21.81 6.62 4.89
N SER A 154 22.99 6.80 5.50
CA SER A 154 23.72 8.06 5.40
C SER A 154 24.11 8.41 3.96
N ALA A 155 24.44 7.42 3.12
CA ALA A 155 24.76 7.63 1.71
C ALA A 155 23.55 8.13 0.89
N SER A 156 22.33 7.89 1.35
CA SER A 156 21.10 8.47 0.75
C SER A 156 20.89 9.95 1.09
N GLY A 157 21.72 10.53 1.96
CA GLY A 157 21.60 11.93 2.40
C GLY A 157 20.68 12.13 3.62
N TYR A 158 20.29 11.04 4.27
CA TYR A 158 19.42 11.08 5.45
C TYR A 158 20.13 10.58 6.70
N GLU A 159 19.82 11.19 7.83
CA GLU A 159 20.06 10.61 9.14
C GLU A 159 19.01 9.53 9.42
N PHE A 160 19.33 8.58 10.30
CA PHE A 160 18.49 7.40 10.53
C PHE A 160 17.03 7.73 10.87
N THR A 161 16.79 8.64 11.82
CA THR A 161 15.42 9.04 12.20
C THR A 161 14.69 9.72 11.04
N GLY A 162 15.38 10.57 10.26
CA GLY A 162 14.77 11.20 9.09
C GLY A 162 14.43 10.19 7.98
N ALA A 163 15.26 9.15 7.82
CA ALA A 163 14.95 8.03 6.94
C ALA A 163 13.73 7.23 7.44
N ALA A 164 13.61 7.00 8.75
CA ALA A 164 12.46 6.33 9.35
C ALA A 164 11.16 7.11 9.14
N GLU A 165 11.18 8.44 9.30
CA GLU A 165 10.03 9.30 8.98
C GLU A 165 9.69 9.24 7.49
N LYS A 166 10.71 9.24 6.61
CA LYS A 166 10.50 9.17 5.16
C LYS A 166 9.91 7.83 4.71
N MET A 167 10.06 6.74 5.48
CA MET A 167 9.36 5.49 5.20
C MET A 167 7.84 5.68 5.10
N ILE A 168 7.24 6.55 5.91
CA ILE A 168 5.80 6.83 5.87
C ILE A 168 5.38 7.42 4.51
N ASP A 169 6.21 8.28 3.93
CA ASP A 169 5.98 8.85 2.61
C ASP A 169 6.15 7.80 1.52
N ILE A 170 7.17 6.96 1.66
CA ILE A 170 7.45 5.90 0.69
C ILE A 170 6.31 4.88 0.65
N ILE A 171 5.67 4.59 1.79
CA ILE A 171 4.46 3.75 1.82
C ILE A 171 3.35 4.37 0.97
N GLY A 172 3.27 5.70 0.82
CA GLY A 172 2.36 6.33 -0.14
C GLY A 172 2.52 5.81 -1.58
N PHE A 173 3.75 5.53 -2.02
CA PHE A 173 4.00 4.90 -3.32
C PHE A 173 3.61 3.43 -3.35
N HIS A 174 3.71 2.72 -2.21
CA HIS A 174 3.20 1.36 -2.04
C HIS A 174 1.69 1.31 -2.25
N GLU A 175 0.95 2.28 -1.69
CA GLU A 175 -0.49 2.38 -1.92
C GLU A 175 -0.83 2.61 -3.40
N LEU A 176 -0.05 3.46 -4.10
CA LEU A 176 -0.19 3.58 -5.55
C LEU A 176 0.10 2.27 -6.29
N GLY A 177 0.99 1.43 -5.76
CA GLY A 177 1.26 0.10 -6.28
C GLY A 177 0.00 -0.78 -6.31
N HIS A 178 -0.84 -0.74 -5.28
CA HIS A 178 -2.15 -1.42 -5.31
C HIS A 178 -3.06 -0.85 -6.39
N LEU A 179 -3.20 0.48 -6.44
CA LEU A 179 -4.07 1.19 -7.40
C LEU A 179 -3.67 0.87 -8.85
N TYR A 180 -2.39 0.99 -9.18
CA TYR A 180 -1.91 0.77 -10.54
C TYR A 180 -1.80 -0.71 -10.91
N SER A 181 -1.65 -1.61 -9.95
CA SER A 181 -1.81 -3.03 -10.24
C SER A 181 -3.25 -3.36 -10.65
N TYR A 182 -4.24 -2.79 -9.95
CA TYR A 182 -5.65 -2.92 -10.33
C TYR A 182 -5.94 -2.28 -11.68
N ALA A 183 -5.50 -1.03 -11.91
CA ALA A 183 -5.72 -0.31 -13.17
C ALA A 183 -5.05 -1.00 -14.37
N ALA A 184 -3.90 -1.66 -14.16
CA ALA A 184 -3.22 -2.47 -15.17
C ALA A 184 -3.93 -3.79 -15.48
N GLY A 185 -5.00 -4.14 -14.75
CA GLY A 185 -5.75 -5.36 -14.95
C GLY A 185 -5.11 -6.60 -14.34
N ILE A 186 -4.31 -6.44 -13.27
CA ILE A 186 -3.74 -7.56 -12.52
C ILE A 186 -4.76 -8.05 -11.49
N ARG A 187 -5.08 -9.34 -11.51
CA ARG A 187 -5.92 -10.00 -10.51
C ARG A 187 -5.11 -10.35 -9.27
N MET A 188 -5.48 -9.79 -8.13
CA MET A 188 -4.91 -10.18 -6.84
C MET A 188 -5.62 -11.43 -6.30
N HIS A 189 -4.92 -12.56 -6.25
CA HIS A 189 -5.50 -13.83 -5.81
C HIS A 189 -5.28 -14.12 -4.32
N SER A 190 -4.35 -13.42 -3.67
CA SER A 190 -4.08 -13.56 -2.24
C SER A 190 -3.40 -12.29 -1.68
N ASN A 191 -3.34 -12.18 -0.36
CA ASN A 191 -2.79 -10.99 0.31
C ASN A 191 -1.29 -10.85 0.04
N TRP A 192 -0.49 -11.91 0.16
CA TRP A 192 0.95 -11.87 -0.06
C TRP A 192 1.29 -11.38 -1.47
N PHE A 193 0.51 -11.79 -2.46
CA PHE A 193 0.75 -11.40 -3.85
C PHE A 193 0.39 -9.94 -4.09
N SER A 194 -0.71 -9.46 -3.49
CA SER A 194 -1.08 -8.04 -3.47
C SER A 194 0.03 -7.18 -2.88
N GLU A 195 0.53 -7.54 -1.70
CA GLU A 195 1.61 -6.81 -1.02
C GLU A 195 2.94 -6.88 -1.78
N PHE A 196 3.27 -8.05 -2.35
CA PHE A 196 4.46 -8.19 -3.17
C PHE A 196 4.38 -7.27 -4.41
N MET A 197 3.24 -7.22 -5.10
CA MET A 197 3.07 -6.37 -6.27
C MET A 197 3.10 -4.89 -5.90
N ALA A 198 2.48 -4.47 -4.80
CA ALA A 198 2.58 -3.09 -4.32
C ALA A 198 4.04 -2.67 -4.08
N ASN A 199 4.82 -3.52 -3.40
CA ASN A 199 6.26 -3.31 -3.22
C ASN A 199 7.04 -3.33 -4.54
N TYR A 200 6.66 -4.16 -5.50
CA TYR A 200 7.26 -4.19 -6.83
C TYR A 200 7.11 -2.86 -7.55
N PHE A 201 5.90 -2.32 -7.60
CA PHE A 201 5.62 -1.03 -8.21
C PHE A 201 6.39 0.10 -7.52
N THR A 202 6.42 0.11 -6.18
CA THR A 202 7.23 1.06 -5.39
C THR A 202 8.70 0.98 -5.77
N CYS A 203 9.31 -0.21 -5.68
CA CYS A 203 10.71 -0.41 -6.04
C CYS A 203 11.00 0.02 -7.48
N TYR A 204 10.09 -0.25 -8.42
CA TYR A 204 10.26 0.14 -9.81
C TYR A 204 10.28 1.66 -9.98
N TYR A 205 9.35 2.39 -9.37
CA TYR A 205 9.34 3.85 -9.41
C TYR A 205 10.58 4.44 -8.73
N LEU A 206 10.89 3.99 -7.51
CA LEU A 206 12.00 4.55 -6.74
C LEU A 206 13.35 4.30 -7.41
N GLN A 207 13.62 3.08 -7.90
CA GLN A 207 14.91 2.79 -8.54
C GLN A 207 15.11 3.58 -9.84
N VAL A 208 14.03 3.98 -10.53
CA VAL A 208 14.12 4.75 -11.78
C VAL A 208 14.17 6.26 -11.53
N GLU A 209 13.32 6.79 -10.65
CA GLU A 209 13.09 8.23 -10.53
C GLU A 209 13.62 8.84 -9.22
N LYS A 210 13.79 8.04 -8.16
CA LYS A 210 14.16 8.48 -6.80
C LYS A 210 15.18 7.54 -6.14
N PRO A 211 16.37 7.32 -6.73
CA PRO A 211 17.32 6.29 -6.28
C PRO A 211 17.78 6.47 -4.81
N GLU A 212 17.79 7.69 -4.30
CA GLU A 212 18.03 7.98 -2.88
C GLU A 212 16.95 7.39 -1.97
N LEU A 213 15.68 7.48 -2.38
CA LEU A 213 14.56 6.87 -1.63
C LEU A 213 14.53 5.35 -1.80
N ALA A 214 14.95 4.84 -2.96
CA ALA A 214 15.15 3.39 -3.15
C ALA A 214 16.17 2.85 -2.15
N ALA A 215 17.28 3.57 -1.94
CA ALA A 215 18.29 3.19 -0.95
C ALA A 215 17.71 3.17 0.47
N ILE A 216 16.91 4.17 0.87
CA ILE A 216 16.23 4.16 2.18
C ILE A 216 15.33 2.93 2.32
N TRP A 217 14.47 2.70 1.32
CA TRP A 217 13.49 1.61 1.31
C TRP A 217 14.15 0.24 1.48
N GLU A 218 15.22 -0.01 0.73
CA GLU A 218 15.96 -1.27 0.79
C GLU A 218 16.76 -1.43 2.08
N ASN A 219 17.48 -0.39 2.54
CA ASN A 219 18.27 -0.48 3.78
C ASN A 219 17.40 -0.62 5.03
N MET A 220 16.23 0.01 5.07
CA MET A 220 15.26 -0.17 6.16
C MET A 220 14.64 -1.57 6.14
N ALA A 221 14.43 -2.15 4.97
CA ALA A 221 14.01 -3.55 4.87
C ALA A 221 15.11 -4.52 5.35
N GLU A 222 16.37 -4.29 4.97
CA GLU A 222 17.51 -5.07 5.45
C GLU A 222 17.65 -5.00 6.97
N LEU A 223 17.48 -3.82 7.57
CA LEU A 223 17.45 -3.63 9.02
C LEU A 223 16.45 -4.57 9.70
N VAL A 224 15.22 -4.58 9.20
CA VAL A 224 14.13 -5.36 9.79
C VAL A 224 14.39 -6.85 9.67
N VAL A 225 14.89 -7.31 8.51
CA VAL A 225 15.15 -8.74 8.26
C VAL A 225 16.37 -9.25 9.03
N ALA A 226 17.38 -8.39 9.25
CA ALA A 226 18.56 -8.72 10.05
C ALA A 226 18.28 -8.77 11.56
N GLY A 227 17.21 -8.10 12.02
CA GLY A 227 16.78 -8.09 13.41
C GLY A 227 16.15 -9.40 13.88
N GLN A 228 15.45 -9.34 15.02
CA GLN A 228 14.80 -10.51 15.59
C GLN A 228 13.67 -11.02 14.67
N ARG A 229 13.75 -12.31 14.31
CA ARG A 229 12.68 -12.98 13.56
C ARG A 229 11.39 -13.03 14.39
N PRO A 230 10.24 -12.60 13.84
CA PRO A 230 9.02 -12.48 14.62
C PRO A 230 8.28 -13.84 14.73
N ALA A 231 7.13 -13.86 15.42
CA ALA A 231 6.45 -15.12 15.79
C ALA A 231 5.87 -15.90 14.60
N TYR A 232 5.15 -15.22 13.71
CA TYR A 232 4.58 -15.76 12.48
C TYR A 232 5.46 -15.47 11.28
N THR A 233 5.90 -16.50 10.57
CA THR A 233 6.87 -16.30 9.47
C THR A 233 6.53 -17.05 8.19
N SER A 234 5.44 -17.81 8.16
CA SER A 234 5.00 -18.55 6.98
C SER A 234 3.96 -17.76 6.15
N ILE A 235 3.98 -17.92 4.83
CA ILE A 235 2.96 -17.32 3.95
C ILE A 235 1.52 -17.71 4.35
N PRO A 236 1.21 -18.96 4.75
CA PRO A 236 -0.10 -19.30 5.28
C PRO A 236 -0.50 -18.48 6.52
N ASP A 237 0.43 -18.22 7.46
CA ASP A 237 0.13 -17.34 8.60
C ASP A 237 -0.17 -15.91 8.15
N PHE A 238 0.58 -15.40 7.17
CA PHE A 238 0.33 -14.10 6.58
C PHE A 238 -1.06 -14.01 5.95
N GLU A 239 -1.46 -15.02 5.16
CA GLU A 239 -2.77 -15.06 4.53
C GLU A 239 -3.91 -15.13 5.56
N GLN A 240 -3.74 -15.95 6.60
CA GLN A 240 -4.79 -16.20 7.59
C GLN A 240 -4.98 -15.03 8.56
N ILE A 241 -3.87 -14.43 9.01
CA ILE A 241 -3.88 -13.45 10.10
C ILE A 241 -3.79 -12.02 9.54
N TYR A 242 -3.04 -11.84 8.45
CA TYR A 242 -2.86 -10.57 7.73
C TYR A 242 -2.57 -9.39 8.66
N VAL A 243 -3.40 -8.33 8.69
CA VAL A 243 -3.23 -7.18 9.60
C VAL A 243 -3.22 -7.56 11.09
N GLY A 244 -3.78 -8.72 11.46
CA GLY A 244 -3.81 -9.22 12.84
C GLY A 244 -2.47 -9.77 13.35
N VAL A 245 -1.44 -9.91 12.50
CA VAL A 245 -0.13 -10.46 12.92
C VAL A 245 0.62 -9.52 13.87
N GLY A 246 0.17 -8.26 13.94
CA GLY A 246 0.83 -7.20 14.70
C GLY A 246 1.91 -6.50 13.86
N ILE A 247 2.20 -5.25 14.24
CA ILE A 247 3.06 -4.35 13.46
C ILE A 247 4.45 -4.94 13.18
N SER A 248 5.05 -5.63 14.15
CA SER A 248 6.39 -6.22 14.01
C SER A 248 6.45 -7.34 12.99
N ASN A 249 5.48 -8.27 13.04
CA ASN A 249 5.35 -9.33 12.04
C ASN A 249 5.06 -8.75 10.66
N TYR A 250 4.12 -7.81 10.56
CA TYR A 250 3.73 -7.23 9.28
C TYR A 250 4.92 -6.49 8.63
N THR A 251 5.66 -5.69 9.40
CA THR A 251 6.87 -5.00 8.95
C THR A 251 7.94 -5.99 8.46
N TRP A 252 8.08 -7.14 9.10
CA TRP A 252 8.99 -8.20 8.64
C TRP A 252 8.56 -8.81 7.30
N TYR A 253 7.28 -9.16 7.12
CA TYR A 253 6.77 -9.65 5.83
C TYR A 253 6.98 -8.61 4.72
N GLN A 254 6.62 -7.36 4.98
CA GLN A 254 6.84 -6.26 4.04
C GLN A 254 8.32 -6.15 3.67
N SER A 255 9.23 -6.21 4.65
CA SER A 255 10.67 -6.14 4.39
C SER A 255 11.17 -7.32 3.53
N MET A 256 10.67 -8.54 3.76
CA MET A 256 10.98 -9.68 2.89
C MET A 256 10.47 -9.48 1.46
N PHE A 257 9.28 -8.90 1.29
CA PHE A 257 8.72 -8.58 -0.03
C PHE A 257 9.49 -7.46 -0.74
N ILE A 258 9.87 -6.41 -0.01
CA ILE A 258 10.66 -5.27 -0.52
C ILE A 258 11.98 -5.77 -1.11
N LEU A 259 12.73 -6.59 -0.37
CA LEU A 259 14.04 -7.07 -0.82
C LEU A 259 13.92 -7.96 -2.07
N LYS A 260 12.91 -8.83 -2.13
CA LYS A 260 12.64 -9.63 -3.34
C LYS A 260 12.22 -8.73 -4.50
N ALA A 261 11.29 -7.80 -4.28
CA ALA A 261 10.79 -6.87 -5.28
C ALA A 261 11.94 -6.04 -5.87
N ALA A 262 12.77 -5.43 -5.03
CA ALA A 262 13.93 -4.64 -5.43
C ALA A 262 14.91 -5.44 -6.30
N SER A 263 15.17 -6.70 -5.94
CA SER A 263 16.00 -7.60 -6.73
C SER A 263 15.40 -7.89 -8.12
N VAL A 264 14.11 -8.23 -8.17
CA VAL A 264 13.43 -8.52 -9.45
C VAL A 264 13.32 -7.26 -10.32
N VAL A 265 13.14 -6.07 -9.74
CA VAL A 265 13.16 -4.79 -10.48
C VAL A 265 14.51 -4.57 -11.15
N ARG A 266 15.64 -4.77 -10.45
CA ARG A 266 16.98 -4.63 -11.04
C ARG A 266 17.19 -5.51 -12.26
N GLU A 267 16.59 -6.70 -12.26
CA GLU A 267 16.74 -7.67 -13.35
C GLU A 267 15.73 -7.49 -14.49
N ARG A 268 14.51 -7.01 -14.19
CA ARG A 268 13.39 -7.07 -15.13
C ARG A 268 12.68 -5.76 -15.38
N GLY A 269 12.75 -4.80 -14.45
CA GLY A 269 12.02 -3.54 -14.49
C GLY A 269 10.57 -3.70 -14.95
N ILE A 270 10.11 -2.82 -15.83
CA ILE A 270 8.74 -2.86 -16.37
C ILE A 270 8.35 -4.19 -17.04
N GLY A 271 9.32 -4.95 -17.57
CA GLY A 271 9.05 -6.22 -18.25
C GLY A 271 8.36 -7.24 -17.35
N PHE A 272 8.71 -7.28 -16.05
CA PHE A 272 8.05 -8.15 -15.10
C PHE A 272 6.56 -7.81 -14.93
N ILE A 273 6.21 -6.51 -14.90
CA ILE A 273 4.82 -6.07 -14.75
C ILE A 273 4.00 -6.55 -15.95
N HIS A 274 4.51 -6.39 -17.18
CA HIS A 274 3.83 -6.88 -18.38
C HIS A 274 3.64 -8.40 -18.37
N ASP A 275 4.65 -9.16 -17.95
CA ASP A 275 4.54 -10.62 -17.84
C ASP A 275 3.51 -11.02 -16.77
N VAL A 276 3.45 -10.30 -15.64
CA VAL A 276 2.46 -10.52 -14.58
C VAL A 276 1.04 -10.20 -15.06
N ILE A 277 0.81 -9.10 -15.78
CA ILE A 277 -0.51 -8.77 -16.37
C ILE A 277 -1.02 -9.94 -17.22
N ASN A 278 -0.13 -10.54 -18.03
CA ASN A 278 -0.48 -11.67 -18.87
C ASN A 278 -0.76 -12.96 -18.07
N ALA A 279 -0.01 -13.19 -16.99
CA ALA A 279 -0.16 -14.40 -16.17
C ALA A 279 -1.31 -14.33 -15.15
N PHE A 280 -1.74 -13.13 -14.78
CA PHE A 280 -2.78 -12.88 -13.77
C PHE A 280 -3.82 -11.85 -14.24
N PRO A 281 -4.54 -12.08 -15.35
CA PRO A 281 -5.49 -11.10 -15.86
C PRO A 281 -6.76 -11.01 -14.99
N ALA A 282 -7.18 -9.78 -14.66
CA ALA A 282 -8.39 -9.47 -13.90
C ALA A 282 -9.68 -9.98 -14.55
N GLY A 283 -9.73 -10.04 -15.88
CA GLY A 283 -10.87 -10.53 -16.64
C GLY A 283 -10.97 -12.06 -16.77
N SER A 284 -10.14 -12.83 -16.04
CA SER A 284 -10.23 -14.29 -16.08
C SER A 284 -11.43 -14.81 -15.27
N ASP A 285 -12.13 -15.81 -15.80
CA ASP A 285 -13.15 -16.58 -15.07
C ASP A 285 -12.53 -17.63 -14.12
N GLU A 286 -11.21 -17.63 -13.98
CA GLU A 286 -10.51 -18.62 -13.15
C GLU A 286 -10.93 -18.49 -11.67
N PRO A 287 -11.03 -19.61 -10.93
CA PRO A 287 -11.16 -19.54 -9.49
C PRO A 287 -9.92 -18.87 -8.87
N GLY A 288 -10.02 -18.49 -7.59
CA GLY A 288 -8.87 -17.98 -6.84
C GLY A 288 -7.71 -18.98 -6.87
N LEU A 289 -6.52 -18.54 -7.27
CA LEU A 289 -5.34 -19.38 -7.33
C LEU A 289 -4.78 -19.65 -5.94
N THR A 290 -4.41 -20.90 -5.69
CA THR A 290 -3.66 -21.28 -4.49
C THR A 290 -2.26 -20.64 -4.49
N ILE A 291 -1.63 -20.56 -3.31
CA ILE A 291 -0.24 -20.08 -3.18
C ILE A 291 0.70 -20.84 -4.11
N SER A 292 0.53 -22.16 -4.24
CA SER A 292 1.37 -23.01 -5.12
C SER A 292 1.19 -22.66 -6.60
N GLU A 293 -0.03 -22.43 -7.06
CA GLU A 293 -0.31 -22.04 -8.45
C GLU A 293 0.22 -20.64 -8.78
N GLN A 294 0.05 -19.68 -7.86
CA GLN A 294 0.63 -18.34 -8.01
C GLN A 294 2.16 -18.42 -8.05
N THR A 295 2.76 -19.22 -7.17
CA THR A 295 4.21 -19.47 -7.15
C THR A 295 4.71 -20.05 -8.47
N ALA A 296 4.02 -21.06 -9.01
CA ALA A 296 4.42 -21.69 -10.27
C ALA A 296 4.35 -20.71 -11.47
N ARG A 297 3.34 -19.84 -11.51
CA ARG A 297 3.25 -18.79 -12.54
C ARG A 297 4.37 -17.78 -12.42
N LEU A 298 4.67 -17.32 -11.20
CA LEU A 298 5.77 -16.38 -10.96
C LEU A 298 7.15 -17.00 -11.23
N GLU A 299 7.34 -18.28 -10.91
CA GLU A 299 8.55 -19.03 -11.23
C GLU A 299 8.78 -19.11 -12.74
N ALA A 300 7.71 -19.25 -13.53
CA ALA A 300 7.79 -19.23 -15.00
C ALA A 300 8.16 -17.84 -15.55
N ILE A 301 7.76 -16.76 -14.86
CA ILE A 301 8.13 -15.38 -15.23
C ILE A 301 9.58 -15.11 -14.83
N HIS A 302 9.96 -15.39 -13.58
CA HIS A 302 11.26 -15.10 -12.99
C HIS A 302 11.68 -16.27 -12.07
N PRO A 303 12.62 -17.13 -12.50
CA PRO A 303 13.04 -18.27 -11.69
C PRO A 303 13.58 -17.87 -10.31
N GLY A 304 13.25 -18.66 -9.28
CA GLY A 304 13.65 -18.45 -7.90
C GLY A 304 12.58 -17.86 -6.98
N PHE A 305 11.32 -17.73 -7.42
CA PHE A 305 10.19 -17.44 -6.53
C PHE A 305 9.88 -18.62 -5.62
N ALA A 306 9.91 -19.85 -6.14
CA ALA A 306 9.65 -21.04 -5.34
C ALA A 306 10.70 -21.20 -4.22
N SER A 307 11.98 -21.03 -4.55
CA SER A 307 13.06 -21.08 -3.55
C SER A 307 12.97 -19.95 -2.53
N TRP A 308 12.56 -18.76 -2.95
CA TRP A 308 12.39 -17.61 -2.06
C TRP A 308 11.21 -17.80 -1.11
N LEU A 309 10.04 -18.24 -1.60
CA LEU A 309 8.87 -18.48 -0.76
C LEU A 309 9.12 -19.61 0.26
N ALA A 310 10.01 -20.56 -0.06
CA ALA A 310 10.44 -21.59 0.90
C ALA A 310 11.29 -21.07 2.07
N THR A 311 11.69 -19.78 2.07
CA THR A 311 12.42 -19.16 3.19
C THR A 311 11.53 -18.58 4.29
N PHE A 312 10.22 -18.50 4.03
CA PHE A 312 9.19 -18.14 5.01
C PHE A 312 8.89 -19.34 5.91
#